data_AF-A0A7C9B3B5-F1
#
_entry.id   AF-A0A7C9B3B5-F1
#
_cell.length_a   1.000
_cell.length_b   1.000
_cell.length_c   1.000
_cell.angle_alpha   90.00
_cell.angle_beta   90.00
_cell.angle_gamma   90.00
#
_symmetry.space_group_name_H-M   'P 1'
#
loop_
_entity.id
_entity.type
_entity.pdbx_description
1 polymer ?
#
loop_
_entity_poly.entity_id
_entity_poly.type
_entity_poly.pdbx_seq_one_letter_code
_entity_poly.pdbx_strand_id
1 'polypeptide(L)'
;KRYGDKRTFGFVETQKEDMPPEHVRKIIRDHGDMSSKKYRHDKRVYLGALKFVPHAVYKLLENMPMPWEQVRDVKVLYHITGAITFVNEIPWVVEPIYLAQWGTMWIMMRREKRDRRHFKRMRFPPFDDEEPPLDYADNVLDVDPL
;
A
#
# COMPACT_ATOMS: atom_id res chain seq x y z
N LYS A 1 -12.61 -38.18 13.16
CA LYS A 1 -13.81 -38.87 13.70
C LYS A 1 -15.06 -38.30 13.03
N ARG A 2 -16.13 -39.10 12.83
CA ARG A 2 -17.33 -38.73 12.04
C ARG A 2 -18.13 -37.55 12.65
N TYR A 3 -18.06 -37.38 13.96
CA TYR A 3 -18.66 -36.27 14.73
C TYR A 3 -17.56 -35.43 15.38
N GLY A 4 -16.82 -34.66 14.59
CA GLY A 4 -15.89 -33.66 15.12
C GLY A 4 -16.49 -32.27 14.99
N ASP A 5 -16.09 -31.35 15.86
CA ASP A 5 -16.60 -29.96 15.87
C ASP A 5 -16.43 -29.26 14.50
N LYS A 6 -15.41 -29.66 13.72
CA LYS A 6 -15.20 -29.19 12.34
C LYS A 6 -16.26 -29.63 11.32
N ARG A 7 -17.19 -30.51 11.71
CA ARG A 7 -18.23 -31.09 10.85
C ARG A 7 -19.65 -30.73 11.32
N THR A 8 -19.78 -29.85 12.31
CA THR A 8 -21.08 -29.32 12.73
C THR A 8 -21.60 -28.32 11.70
N PHE A 9 -22.92 -28.28 11.56
CA PHE A 9 -23.57 -27.28 10.70
C PHE A 9 -23.35 -25.89 11.29
N GLY A 10 -22.79 -24.97 10.50
CA GLY A 10 -22.38 -23.64 10.98
C GLY A 10 -20.96 -23.56 11.53
N PHE A 11 -20.13 -24.60 11.38
CA PHE A 11 -18.71 -24.52 11.70
C PHE A 11 -18.03 -23.43 10.86
N VAL A 12 -17.45 -22.44 11.53
CA VAL A 12 -16.66 -21.38 10.90
C VAL A 12 -15.20 -21.81 10.96
N GLU A 13 -14.56 -21.89 9.79
CA GLU A 13 -13.12 -22.14 9.72
C GLU A 13 -12.34 -21.03 10.42
N THR A 14 -11.15 -21.39 10.90
CA THR A 14 -10.25 -20.46 11.56
C THR A 14 -9.94 -19.28 10.64
N GLN A 15 -9.97 -18.07 11.21
CA GLN A 15 -9.62 -16.86 10.49
C GLN A 15 -8.20 -16.98 9.93
N LYS A 16 -8.00 -16.53 8.68
CA LYS A 16 -6.66 -16.46 8.10
C LYS A 16 -5.84 -15.43 8.86
N GLU A 17 -4.67 -15.86 9.32
CA GLU A 17 -3.69 -14.98 9.97
C GLU A 17 -2.89 -14.19 8.94
N ASP A 18 -2.27 -13.11 9.38
CA ASP A 18 -1.43 -12.27 8.55
C ASP A 18 -0.15 -13.02 8.14
N MET A 19 0.19 -12.93 6.85
CA MET A 19 1.41 -13.52 6.31
C MET A 19 2.60 -12.57 6.53
N PRO A 20 3.84 -13.08 6.59
CA PRO A 20 5.04 -12.24 6.65
C PRO A 20 5.11 -11.25 5.47
N PRO A 21 5.52 -9.99 5.69
CA PRO A 21 5.55 -8.96 4.64
C PRO A 21 6.53 -9.29 3.51
N GLU A 22 7.57 -10.09 3.77
CA GLU A 22 8.54 -10.55 2.78
C GLU A 22 7.88 -11.46 1.73
N HIS A 23 6.81 -12.17 2.10
CA HIS A 23 6.12 -13.09 1.22
C HIS A 23 5.56 -12.38 -0.02
N VAL A 24 4.80 -11.30 0.19
CA VAL A 24 4.23 -10.53 -0.92
C VAL A 24 5.32 -9.81 -1.72
N ARG A 25 6.34 -9.25 -1.05
CA ARG A 25 7.48 -8.59 -1.73
C ARG A 25 8.20 -9.55 -2.67
N LYS A 26 8.46 -10.77 -2.21
CA LYS A 26 9.11 -11.81 -3.01
C LYS A 26 8.24 -12.24 -4.20
N ILE A 27 6.93 -12.43 -4.01
CA ILE A 27 6.02 -12.80 -5.11
C ILE A 27 6.07 -11.74 -6.22
N ILE A 28 5.98 -10.46 -5.87
CA ILE A 28 6.00 -9.36 -6.85
C ILE A 28 7.34 -9.31 -7.58
N ARG A 29 8.46 -9.41 -6.86
CA ARG A 29 9.81 -9.45 -7.44
C ARG A 29 10.01 -10.64 -8.38
N ASP A 30 9.53 -11.82 -7.99
CA ASP A 30 9.67 -13.05 -8.76
C ASP A 30 8.85 -13.02 -10.07
N HIS A 31 7.69 -12.36 -10.09
CA HIS A 31 6.83 -12.24 -11.28
C HIS A 31 7.30 -11.14 -12.25
N GLY A 32 7.81 -10.03 -11.71
CA GLY A 32 8.37 -8.92 -12.48
C GLY A 32 7.40 -8.40 -13.55
N ASP A 33 7.92 -8.23 -14.77
CA ASP A 33 7.17 -7.76 -15.95
C ASP A 33 6.38 -8.87 -16.67
N MET A 34 6.30 -10.08 -16.10
CA MET A 34 5.66 -11.25 -16.70
C MET A 34 6.26 -11.67 -18.07
N SER A 35 7.48 -11.26 -18.40
CA SER A 35 8.20 -11.72 -19.61
C SER A 35 8.58 -13.20 -19.54
N SER A 36 8.88 -13.70 -18.34
CA SER A 36 9.27 -15.09 -18.09
C SER A 36 8.19 -16.10 -18.49
N LYS A 37 8.59 -17.16 -19.19
CA LYS A 37 7.70 -18.28 -19.55
C LYS A 37 7.19 -19.06 -18.34
N LYS A 38 7.87 -18.96 -17.19
CA LYS A 38 7.53 -19.66 -15.94
C LYS A 38 6.13 -19.30 -15.44
N TYR A 39 5.74 -18.03 -15.55
CA TYR A 39 4.46 -17.50 -15.05
C TYR A 39 3.40 -17.34 -16.14
N ARG A 40 3.49 -18.13 -17.22
CA ARG A 40 2.57 -18.04 -18.37
C ARG A 40 1.11 -18.27 -17.95
N HIS A 41 0.87 -19.15 -16.99
CA HIS A 41 -0.49 -19.46 -16.51
C HIS A 41 -1.14 -18.29 -15.75
N ASP A 42 -0.33 -17.49 -15.06
CA ASP A 42 -0.81 -16.39 -14.22
C ASP A 42 -1.17 -15.13 -15.03
N LYS A 43 -0.66 -14.99 -16.27
CA LYS A 43 -0.97 -13.86 -17.17
C LYS A 43 -2.47 -13.59 -17.32
N ARG A 44 -3.28 -14.65 -17.39
CA ARG A 44 -4.75 -14.53 -17.49
C ARG A 44 -5.35 -13.89 -16.25
N VAL A 45 -4.80 -14.20 -15.07
CA VAL A 45 -5.27 -13.67 -13.79
C VAL A 45 -4.95 -12.19 -13.67
N TYR A 46 -3.74 -11.77 -14.06
CA TYR A 46 -3.35 -10.36 -14.10
C TYR A 46 -4.29 -9.51 -14.97
N LEU A 47 -4.66 -10.01 -16.16
CA LEU A 47 -5.64 -9.33 -17.02
C LEU A 47 -7.03 -9.25 -16.36
N GLY A 48 -7.45 -10.29 -15.64
CA GLY A 48 -8.70 -10.28 -14.88
C GLY A 48 -8.70 -9.28 -13.71
N ALA A 49 -7.54 -9.07 -13.09
CA ALA A 49 -7.36 -8.15 -11.97
C ALA A 49 -7.56 -6.68 -12.37
N LEU A 50 -7.34 -6.32 -13.64
CA LEU A 50 -7.52 -4.95 -14.16
C LEU A 50 -8.91 -4.38 -13.87
N LYS A 51 -9.94 -5.23 -13.83
CA LYS A 51 -11.31 -4.84 -13.46
C LYS A 51 -11.39 -4.15 -12.08
N PHE A 52 -10.53 -4.53 -11.15
CA PHE A 52 -10.57 -4.07 -9.75
C PHE A 52 -9.53 -2.99 -9.43
N VAL A 53 -8.71 -2.59 -10.41
CA VAL A 53 -7.71 -1.52 -10.25
C VAL A 53 -8.32 -0.23 -9.73
N PRO A 54 -9.48 0.26 -10.21
CA PRO A 54 -10.08 1.47 -9.65
C PRO A 54 -10.34 1.39 -8.14
N HIS A 55 -10.73 0.20 -7.64
CA HIS A 55 -10.95 0.00 -6.22
C HIS A 55 -9.64 -0.04 -5.43
N ALA A 56 -8.60 -0.70 -5.97
CA ALA A 56 -7.27 -0.70 -5.35
C ALA A 56 -6.69 0.72 -5.24
N VAL A 57 -6.81 1.52 -6.31
CA VAL A 57 -6.37 2.91 -6.33
C VAL A 57 -7.15 3.76 -5.33
N TYR A 58 -8.48 3.60 -5.26
CA TYR A 58 -9.30 4.30 -4.27
C TYR A 58 -8.83 4.01 -2.84
N LYS A 59 -8.66 2.73 -2.47
CA LYS A 59 -8.22 2.33 -1.13
C LYS A 59 -6.80 2.80 -0.80
N LEU A 60 -5.92 2.87 -1.80
CA LEU A 60 -4.56 3.37 -1.66
C LEU A 60 -4.57 4.88 -1.35
N LEU A 61 -5.31 5.68 -2.12
CA LEU A 61 -5.41 7.13 -1.92
C LEU A 61 -6.16 7.50 -0.64
N GLU A 62 -7.16 6.70 -0.24
CA GLU A 62 -7.87 6.89 1.02
C GLU A 62 -6.94 6.78 2.23
N ASN A 63 -5.88 5.96 2.14
CA ASN A 63 -4.94 5.71 3.23
C ASN A 63 -3.57 6.40 3.05
N MET A 64 -3.54 7.55 2.36
CA MET A 64 -2.33 8.36 2.30
C MET A 64 -1.84 8.74 3.73
N PRO A 65 -0.53 8.70 4.00
CA PRO A 65 0.02 9.16 5.27
C PRO A 65 -0.19 10.66 5.42
N MET A 66 -0.53 11.09 6.63
CA MET A 66 -0.75 12.50 6.91
C MET A 66 0.59 13.23 7.06
N PRO A 67 0.67 14.56 6.86
CA PRO A 67 1.96 15.28 6.86
C PRO A 67 2.74 15.27 8.19
N TRP A 68 2.10 14.86 9.29
CA TRP A 68 2.72 14.69 10.60
C TRP A 68 3.14 13.24 10.90
N GLU A 69 2.89 12.31 9.97
CA GLU A 69 3.26 10.91 10.05
C GLU A 69 4.48 10.66 9.16
N GLN A 70 5.53 10.05 9.70
CA GLN A 70 6.71 9.69 8.90
C GLN A 70 6.48 8.41 8.09
N VAL A 71 5.89 7.39 8.74
CA VAL A 71 5.59 6.09 8.15
C VAL A 71 4.19 5.69 8.59
N ARG A 72 3.42 5.12 7.67
CA ARG A 72 2.11 4.56 7.96
C ARG A 72 2.06 3.11 7.48
N ASP A 73 2.06 2.18 8.43
CA ASP A 73 1.83 0.77 8.16
C ASP A 73 0.34 0.51 7.97
N VAL A 74 -0.01 -0.14 6.86
CA VAL A 74 -1.40 -0.43 6.50
C VAL A 74 -1.59 -1.92 6.26
N LYS A 75 -2.77 -2.42 6.60
CA LYS A 75 -3.12 -3.81 6.31
C LYS A 75 -3.38 -3.98 4.82
N VAL A 76 -2.76 -4.99 4.21
CA VAL A 76 -2.89 -5.26 2.77
C VAL A 76 -3.55 -6.62 2.53
N LEU A 77 -4.51 -6.65 1.62
CA LEU A 77 -5.07 -7.88 1.05
C LEU A 77 -4.52 -8.05 -0.37
N TYR A 78 -3.79 -9.13 -0.61
CA TYR A 78 -3.15 -9.37 -1.91
C TYR A 78 -3.60 -10.69 -2.54
N HIS A 79 -3.60 -10.73 -3.88
CA HIS A 79 -3.83 -11.97 -4.60
C HIS A 79 -2.62 -12.91 -4.45
N ILE A 80 -2.83 -14.23 -4.36
CA ILE A 80 -1.76 -15.22 -4.13
C ILE A 80 -0.63 -15.17 -5.18
N THR A 81 -0.95 -14.76 -6.41
CA THR A 81 0.03 -14.58 -7.50
C THR A 81 0.64 -13.18 -7.55
N GLY A 82 0.23 -12.24 -6.69
CA GLY A 82 0.66 -10.84 -6.75
C GLY A 82 -0.04 -10.01 -7.84
N ALA A 83 -1.12 -10.50 -8.43
CA ALA A 83 -1.82 -9.82 -9.52
C ALA A 83 -2.42 -8.45 -9.15
N ILE A 84 -2.86 -8.30 -7.90
CA ILE A 84 -3.40 -7.05 -7.37
C ILE A 84 -3.25 -7.03 -5.84
N THR A 85 -3.10 -5.84 -5.29
CA THR A 85 -2.98 -5.57 -3.86
C THR A 85 -3.95 -4.47 -3.46
N PHE A 86 -4.75 -4.71 -2.43
CA PHE A 86 -5.70 -3.75 -1.86
C PHE A 86 -5.25 -3.35 -0.46
N VAL A 87 -5.43 -2.08 -0.12
CA VAL A 87 -5.36 -1.65 1.29
C VAL A 87 -6.67 -2.03 1.97
N ASN A 88 -6.61 -2.89 2.98
CA ASN A 88 -7.75 -3.43 3.71
C ASN A 88 -7.99 -2.67 5.02
N GLU A 89 -8.10 -1.36 4.93
CA GLU A 89 -8.26 -0.48 6.09
C GLU A 89 -9.12 0.74 5.74
N ILE A 90 -9.91 1.21 6.72
CA ILE A 90 -10.65 2.47 6.64
C ILE A 90 -9.99 3.44 7.65
N PRO A 91 -9.56 4.64 7.22
CA PRO A 91 -8.88 5.60 8.09
C PRO A 91 -9.88 6.26 9.05
N TRP A 92 -10.10 5.63 10.21
CA TRP A 92 -10.91 6.23 11.26
C TRP A 92 -10.12 7.30 12.00
N VAL A 93 -10.63 8.53 12.00
CA VAL A 93 -10.01 9.67 12.70
C VAL A 93 -10.98 10.28 13.70
N VAL A 94 -10.44 10.72 14.84
CA VAL A 94 -11.21 11.46 15.83
C VAL A 94 -11.27 12.92 15.39
N GLU A 95 -12.44 13.38 14.98
CA GLU A 95 -12.66 14.70 14.35
C GLU A 95 -11.98 15.89 15.07
N PRO A 96 -12.17 16.12 16.39
CA PRO A 96 -11.54 17.28 17.04
C PRO A 96 -10.01 17.19 17.05
N ILE A 97 -9.44 15.98 17.14
CA ILE A 97 -7.98 15.77 17.10
C ILE A 97 -7.47 16.04 15.69
N TYR A 98 -8.17 15.51 14.68
CA TYR A 98 -7.81 15.69 13.28
C TYR A 98 -7.82 17.16 12.87
N LEU A 99 -8.83 17.93 13.30
CA LEU A 99 -8.90 19.37 13.09
C LEU A 99 -7.74 20.11 13.77
N ALA A 100 -7.39 19.75 15.01
CA ALA A 100 -6.28 20.35 15.73
C ALA A 100 -4.92 20.06 15.08
N GLN A 101 -4.71 18.83 14.56
CA GLN A 101 -3.51 18.44 13.82
C GLN A 101 -3.35 19.28 12.55
N TRP A 102 -4.42 19.42 11.75
CA TRP A 102 -4.40 20.29 10.56
C TRP A 102 -4.20 21.76 10.90
N GLY A 103 -4.78 22.24 12.01
CA GLY A 103 -4.53 23.59 12.52
C GLY A 103 -3.06 23.83 12.84
N THR A 104 -2.38 22.83 13.42
CA THR A 104 -0.94 22.87 13.69
C THR A 104 -0.13 22.91 12.39
N MET A 105 -0.48 22.05 11.42
CA MET A 105 0.15 22.04 10.10
C MET A 105 0.01 23.38 9.36
N TRP A 106 -1.18 24.00 9.42
CA TRP A 106 -1.43 25.30 8.82
C TRP A 106 -0.48 26.37 9.35
N ILE A 107 -0.29 26.44 10.67
CA ILE A 107 0.62 27.40 11.30
C ILE A 107 2.07 27.11 10.89
N MET A 108 2.50 25.85 10.93
CA MET A 108 3.85 25.43 10.55
C MET A 108 4.16 25.77 9.09
N MET A 109 3.28 25.40 8.16
CA MET A 109 3.47 25.66 6.72
C MET A 109 3.48 27.16 6.41
N ARG A 110 2.64 27.97 7.08
CA ARG A 110 2.65 29.43 6.92
C ARG A 110 3.95 30.05 7.41
N ARG A 111 4.47 29.58 8.56
CA ARG A 111 5.76 30.02 9.09
C ARG A 111 6.89 29.65 8.14
N GLU A 112 6.91 28.42 7.65
CA GLU A 112 7.93 27.95 6.69
C GLU A 112 7.91 28.76 5.39
N LYS A 113 6.72 29.05 4.85
CA LYS A 113 6.56 29.88 3.65
C LYS A 113 7.01 31.33 3.87
N ARG A 114 6.85 31.88 5.07
CA ARG A 114 7.29 33.24 5.43
C ARG A 114 8.81 33.31 5.59
N ASP A 115 9.39 32.32 6.28
CA ASP A 115 10.79 32.37 6.74
C ASP A 115 11.78 31.83 5.68
N ARG A 116 11.35 30.91 4.81
CA ARG A 116 12.22 30.33 3.77
C ARG A 116 12.42 31.30 2.60
N ARG A 117 13.68 31.72 2.36
CA ARG A 117 14.06 32.64 1.26
C ARG A 117 13.80 32.09 -0.14
N HIS A 118 14.11 30.81 -0.38
CA HIS A 118 13.89 30.16 -1.67
C HIS A 118 13.14 28.84 -1.45
N PHE A 119 11.87 28.82 -1.85
CA PHE A 119 11.05 27.60 -1.84
C PHE A 119 11.08 26.95 -3.23
N LYS A 120 11.96 25.97 -3.41
CA LYS A 120 12.03 25.17 -4.64
C LYS A 120 10.87 24.19 -4.66
N ARG A 121 9.98 24.31 -5.65
CA ARG A 121 8.88 23.36 -5.87
C ARG A 121 9.41 22.07 -6.49
N MET A 122 8.72 20.96 -6.20
CA MET A 122 8.97 19.70 -6.90
C MET A 122 8.65 19.85 -8.39
N ARG A 123 9.35 19.08 -9.22
CA ARG A 123 9.06 18.95 -10.64
C ARG A 123 8.07 17.81 -10.84
N PHE A 124 7.18 17.98 -11.80
CA PHE A 124 6.22 16.97 -12.21
C PHE A 124 6.40 16.71 -13.72
N PRO A 125 6.51 15.44 -14.16
CA PRO A 125 6.58 14.23 -13.33
C PRO A 125 7.88 14.16 -12.49
N PRO A 126 7.86 13.46 -11.34
CA PRO A 126 9.05 13.33 -10.48
C PRO A 126 10.10 12.34 -11.02
N PHE A 127 9.69 11.40 -11.87
CA PHE A 127 10.54 10.39 -12.53
C PHE A 127 10.41 10.51 -14.05
N ASP A 128 11.41 10.01 -14.78
CA ASP A 128 11.37 9.94 -16.24
C ASP A 128 10.49 8.77 -16.72
N ASP A 129 9.92 8.86 -17.93
CA ASP A 129 8.98 7.85 -18.45
C ASP A 129 9.69 6.51 -18.79
N GLU A 130 10.99 6.56 -19.06
CA GLU A 130 11.83 5.38 -19.38
C GLU A 130 12.46 4.75 -18.11
N GLU A 131 12.35 5.40 -16.96
CA GLU A 131 12.91 4.88 -15.71
C GLU A 131 12.01 3.76 -15.14
N PRO A 132 12.56 2.56 -14.85
CA PRO A 132 11.77 1.51 -14.22
C PRO A 132 11.37 1.91 -12.79
N PRO A 133 10.21 1.43 -12.28
CA PRO A 133 9.83 1.66 -10.89
C PRO A 133 10.91 1.16 -9.92
N LEU A 134 11.25 2.01 -8.94
CA LEU A 134 12.24 1.68 -7.91
C LEU A 134 11.72 0.58 -6.99
N ASP A 135 12.55 -0.43 -6.70
CA ASP A 135 12.21 -1.45 -5.71
C ASP A 135 12.31 -0.90 -4.28
N TYR A 136 11.28 -1.17 -3.47
CA TYR A 136 11.19 -0.69 -2.10
C TYR A 136 12.24 -1.35 -1.20
N ALA A 137 12.48 -2.65 -1.37
CA ALA A 137 13.42 -3.40 -0.53
C ALA A 137 14.86 -2.90 -0.70
N ASP A 138 15.26 -2.58 -1.93
CA ASP A 138 16.63 -2.20 -2.24
C ASP A 138 16.90 -0.69 -2.02
N ASN A 139 15.88 0.19 -2.14
CA ASN A 139 16.09 1.65 -2.14
C ASN A 139 15.49 2.40 -0.96
N VAL A 140 14.49 1.86 -0.27
CA VAL A 140 13.69 2.61 0.71
C VAL A 140 13.71 1.98 2.10
N LEU A 141 13.74 0.64 2.19
CA LEU A 141 13.57 -0.08 3.45
C LEU A 141 14.59 0.31 4.54
N ASP A 142 15.86 0.53 4.16
CA ASP A 142 16.95 0.85 5.09
C ASP A 142 17.23 2.36 5.21
N VAL A 143 16.38 3.21 4.61
CA VAL A 143 16.55 4.66 4.62
C VAL A 143 15.61 5.27 5.65
N ASP A 144 16.19 5.95 6.65
CA ASP A 144 15.39 6.65 7.66
C ASP A 144 14.55 7.78 7.03
N PRO A 145 13.26 7.89 7.38
CA PRO A 145 12.42 9.00 6.95
C PRO A 145 12.89 10.31 7.60
N LEU A 146 12.84 11.40 6.82
CA LEU A 146 13.23 12.75 7.24
C LEU A 146 12.24 13.41 8.22
#